data_AF-V9EE82-F1
#
_entry.id   AF-V9EE82-F1
#
_cell.length_a   1.000
_cell.length_b   1.000
_cell.length_c   1.000
_cell.angle_alpha   90.00
_cell.angle_beta   90.00
_cell.angle_gamma   90.00
#
_symmetry.space_group_name_H-M   'P 1'
#
loop_
_entity.id
_entity.type
_entity.pdbx_description
1 polymer ?
#
loop_
_entity_poly.entity_id
_entity_poly.type
_entity_poly.pdbx_seq_one_letter_code
_entity_poly.pdbx_strand_id
1 'polypeptide(L)'
;MPTYLLALDDALLVHVLRFAAERDVEATTVASKLVAMHLLPQYPEIWRVLFARHWGKLNFQLDAMAEDAENLVVDTRLRALFPLECTEARIFQLLTRAILQLPSGMDIKETKRSRGYSDTHHRIISQEKNKSNGQRDDGAVTKFAFDGARFGYDRSVRANAPFPTSLYIAVFNRRVQDPVSKKKSSVYQIGATTSSYFEISISDPVSRPSSHTLRNGRVEMTAIGLVPSSFPLVGKQPGWTIPSFGYHGDNGKIYSAFPVSVCVYCLRLKYHSGKCRWINEYLQWKPFAPRFGVNDTVGCGIRHSSQDNGRRVFFTHNGSTVTCEYNFACIQHH
;
A
#
# COMPACT_ATOMS: atom_id res chain seq x y z
N MET A 1 -25.90 -38.08 -23.04
CA MET A 1 -24.54 -38.64 -22.93
C MET A 1 -23.84 -37.96 -21.79
N PRO A 2 -23.41 -38.66 -20.73
CA PRO A 2 -22.63 -38.05 -19.67
C PRO A 2 -21.23 -37.71 -20.21
N THR A 3 -20.92 -36.41 -20.30
CA THR A 3 -19.60 -35.91 -20.64
C THR A 3 -18.70 -35.99 -19.41
N TYR A 4 -17.72 -36.90 -19.44
CA TYR A 4 -16.71 -37.00 -18.40
C TYR A 4 -15.62 -35.95 -18.63
N LEU A 5 -15.10 -35.37 -17.54
CA LEU A 5 -14.00 -34.39 -17.56
C LEU A 5 -12.75 -34.90 -18.29
N LEU A 6 -12.56 -36.23 -18.33
CA LEU A 6 -11.48 -36.93 -19.03
C LEU A 6 -11.65 -37.00 -20.57
N ALA A 7 -12.81 -36.60 -21.10
CA ALA A 7 -13.08 -36.58 -22.54
C ALA A 7 -12.78 -35.23 -23.19
N LEU A 8 -12.42 -34.21 -22.40
CA LEU A 8 -11.98 -32.91 -22.90
C LEU A 8 -10.50 -32.99 -23.26
N ASP A 9 -10.10 -32.32 -24.34
CA ASP A 9 -8.67 -32.12 -24.61
C ASP A 9 -8.04 -31.16 -23.58
N ASP A 10 -6.71 -31.19 -23.50
CA ASP A 10 -5.96 -30.39 -22.54
C ASP A 10 -6.23 -28.88 -22.72
N ALA A 11 -6.39 -28.41 -23.95
CA ALA A 11 -6.63 -27.00 -24.24
C ALA A 11 -7.96 -26.51 -23.66
N LEU A 12 -9.03 -27.29 -23.83
CA LEU A 12 -10.35 -26.99 -23.28
C LEU A 12 -10.34 -27.11 -21.76
N LEU A 13 -9.62 -28.08 -21.21
CA LEU A 13 -9.49 -28.26 -19.76
C LEU A 13 -8.73 -27.09 -19.11
N VAL A 14 -7.63 -26.65 -19.70
CA VAL A 14 -6.88 -25.44 -19.30
C VAL A 14 -7.79 -24.22 -19.32
N HIS A 15 -8.56 -24.05 -20.41
CA HIS A 15 -9.50 -22.94 -20.54
C HIS A 15 -10.54 -22.95 -19.40
N VAL A 16 -11.16 -24.10 -19.11
CA VAL A 16 -12.13 -24.24 -18.02
C VAL A 16 -11.51 -23.91 -16.66
N LEU A 17 -10.34 -24.48 -16.34
CA LEU A 17 -9.69 -24.28 -15.04
C LEU A 17 -9.24 -22.84 -14.81
N ARG A 18 -8.92 -22.09 -15.86
CA ARG A 18 -8.59 -20.66 -15.77
C ARG A 18 -9.76 -19.79 -15.32
N PHE A 19 -11.00 -20.21 -15.58
CA PHE A 19 -12.21 -19.51 -15.11
C PHE A 19 -12.72 -20.03 -13.76
N ALA A 20 -12.34 -21.23 -13.35
CA ALA A 20 -12.71 -21.83 -12.06
C ALA A 20 -12.20 -21.01 -10.86
N ALA A 21 -12.76 -21.22 -9.66
CA ALA A 21 -12.21 -20.63 -8.45
C ALA A 21 -10.92 -21.35 -8.00
N GLU A 22 -10.08 -20.68 -7.21
CA GLU A 22 -8.81 -21.27 -6.75
C GLU A 22 -9.01 -22.60 -6.00
N ARG A 23 -10.11 -22.69 -5.23
CA ARG A 23 -10.50 -23.90 -4.49
C ARG A 23 -10.98 -25.02 -5.41
N ASP A 24 -11.64 -24.69 -6.53
CA ASP A 24 -12.15 -25.69 -7.46
C ASP A 24 -11.00 -26.34 -8.24
N VAL A 25 -10.00 -25.53 -8.63
CA VAL A 25 -8.77 -26.06 -9.24
C VAL A 25 -8.05 -26.98 -8.28
N GLU A 26 -7.91 -26.61 -7.00
CA GLU A 26 -7.34 -27.49 -5.97
C GLU A 26 -8.16 -28.77 -5.77
N ALA A 27 -9.48 -28.68 -5.65
CA ALA A 27 -10.34 -29.84 -5.54
C ALA A 27 -10.16 -30.79 -6.75
N THR A 28 -10.01 -30.22 -7.96
CA THR A 28 -9.74 -30.98 -9.17
C THR A 28 -8.38 -31.69 -9.12
N THR A 29 -7.35 -31.07 -8.54
CA THR A 29 -6.04 -31.75 -8.35
C THR A 29 -6.13 -32.94 -7.41
N VAL A 30 -6.98 -32.87 -6.38
CA VAL A 30 -7.22 -34.00 -5.47
C VAL A 30 -8.00 -35.11 -6.18
N ALA A 31 -8.97 -34.73 -7.02
CA ALA A 31 -9.84 -35.67 -7.72
C ALA A 31 -9.19 -36.32 -8.97
N SER A 32 -8.17 -35.68 -9.57
CA SER A 32 -7.59 -36.12 -10.84
C SER A 32 -6.07 -36.05 -10.84
N LYS A 33 -5.43 -37.23 -10.88
CA LYS A 33 -3.97 -37.36 -11.10
C LYS A 33 -3.54 -36.76 -12.42
N LEU A 34 -4.38 -36.83 -13.46
CA LEU A 34 -4.10 -36.21 -14.77
C LEU A 34 -3.90 -34.70 -14.60
N VAL A 35 -4.83 -34.04 -13.90
CA VAL A 35 -4.76 -32.60 -13.66
C VAL A 35 -3.57 -32.23 -12.76
N ALA A 36 -3.37 -32.98 -11.67
CA ALA A 36 -2.32 -32.70 -10.70
C ALA A 36 -0.89 -32.92 -11.25
N MET A 37 -0.67 -34.02 -11.97
CA MET A 37 0.66 -34.48 -12.35
C MET A 37 1.05 -34.15 -13.79
N HIS A 38 0.07 -33.97 -14.69
CA HIS A 38 0.34 -33.72 -16.11
C HIS A 38 -0.10 -32.32 -16.54
N LEU A 39 -1.33 -31.92 -16.25
CA LEU A 39 -1.86 -30.64 -16.75
C LEU A 39 -1.22 -29.43 -16.05
N LEU A 40 -1.42 -29.27 -14.73
CA LEU A 40 -0.98 -28.06 -14.03
C LEU A 40 0.52 -27.77 -14.15
N PRO A 41 1.43 -28.76 -14.10
CA PRO A 41 2.86 -28.51 -14.28
C PRO A 41 3.24 -27.90 -15.64
N GLN A 42 2.44 -28.17 -16.68
CA GLN A 42 2.70 -27.73 -18.06
C GLN A 42 2.04 -26.38 -18.40
N TYR A 43 1.00 -25.99 -17.65
CA TYR A 43 0.15 -24.82 -17.95
C TYR A 43 0.15 -23.82 -16.78
N PRO A 44 1.26 -23.08 -16.55
CA PRO A 44 1.39 -22.12 -15.44
C PRO A 44 0.41 -20.95 -15.50
N GLU A 45 -0.12 -20.62 -16.68
CA GLU A 45 -1.11 -19.56 -16.89
C GLU A 45 -2.39 -19.78 -16.07
N ILE A 46 -2.75 -21.03 -15.75
CA ILE A 46 -3.89 -21.33 -14.87
C ILE A 46 -3.72 -20.62 -13.54
N TRP A 47 -2.58 -20.84 -12.86
CA TRP A 47 -2.31 -20.23 -11.57
C TRP A 47 -1.91 -18.76 -11.67
N ARG A 48 -1.34 -18.32 -12.81
CA ARG A 48 -1.03 -16.90 -13.05
C ARG A 48 -2.31 -16.05 -13.12
N VAL A 49 -3.32 -16.51 -13.85
CA VAL A 49 -4.64 -15.87 -13.93
C VAL A 49 -5.37 -15.91 -12.58
N LEU A 50 -5.30 -17.04 -11.87
CA LEU A 50 -5.87 -17.16 -10.53
C LEU A 50 -5.21 -16.18 -9.55
N PHE A 51 -3.88 -16.05 -9.57
CA PHE A 51 -3.15 -15.08 -8.78
C PHE A 51 -3.64 -13.65 -9.05
N ALA A 52 -3.68 -13.24 -10.32
CA ALA A 52 -4.08 -11.90 -10.72
C ALA A 52 -5.51 -11.57 -10.25
N ARG A 53 -6.43 -12.53 -10.41
CA ARG A 53 -7.83 -12.40 -9.99
C ARG A 53 -7.97 -12.36 -8.46
N HIS A 54 -7.23 -13.20 -7.73
CA HIS A 54 -7.25 -13.19 -6.27
C HIS A 54 -6.68 -11.89 -5.71
N TRP A 55 -5.58 -11.41 -6.30
CA TRP A 55 -5.00 -10.10 -6.00
C TRP A 55 -6.02 -8.98 -6.21
N GLY A 56 -6.70 -8.96 -7.37
CA GLY A 56 -7.71 -7.96 -7.69
C GLY A 56 -8.89 -7.93 -6.73
N LYS A 57 -9.29 -9.08 -6.16
CA LYS A 57 -10.36 -9.18 -5.16
C LYS A 57 -9.97 -8.56 -3.81
N LEU A 58 -8.71 -8.71 -3.38
CA LEU A 58 -8.26 -8.25 -2.07
C LEU A 58 -7.65 -6.84 -2.10
N ASN A 59 -6.99 -6.48 -3.19
CA ASN A 59 -6.14 -5.30 -3.28
C ASN A 59 -6.66 -4.30 -4.31
N PHE A 60 -6.10 -4.32 -5.51
CA PHE A 60 -6.49 -3.48 -6.63
C PHE A 60 -6.34 -4.28 -7.93
N GLN A 61 -7.17 -3.96 -8.91
CA GLN A 61 -7.10 -4.62 -10.21
C GLN A 61 -5.74 -4.36 -10.85
N LEU A 62 -5.09 -5.43 -11.29
CA LEU A 62 -3.92 -5.32 -12.13
C LEU A 62 -4.43 -5.24 -13.57
N ASP A 63 -3.89 -4.32 -14.36
CA ASP A 63 -4.07 -4.35 -15.83
C ASP A 63 -3.36 -5.57 -16.47
N ALA A 64 -2.93 -6.54 -15.65
CA ALA A 64 -2.37 -7.84 -15.99
C ALA A 64 -3.37 -8.83 -16.58
N MET A 65 -4.46 -8.35 -17.19
CA MET A 65 -5.43 -9.17 -17.92
C MET A 65 -5.17 -9.16 -19.44
N ALA A 66 -3.96 -8.79 -19.87
CA ALA A 66 -3.45 -9.18 -21.18
C ALA A 66 -3.35 -10.72 -21.25
N GLU A 67 -3.36 -11.29 -22.46
CA GLU A 67 -3.30 -12.74 -22.74
C GLU A 67 -2.56 -13.50 -21.62
N ASP A 68 -3.33 -14.27 -20.85
CA ASP A 68 -2.81 -15.26 -19.90
C ASP A 68 -1.97 -14.70 -18.72
N ALA A 69 -2.14 -13.40 -18.45
CA ALA A 69 -1.46 -12.64 -17.42
C ALA A 69 0.08 -12.70 -17.52
N GLU A 70 0.61 -12.86 -18.73
CA GLU A 70 2.05 -13.04 -19.01
C GLU A 70 2.96 -11.90 -18.51
N ASN A 71 2.39 -10.71 -18.30
CA ASN A 71 3.14 -9.59 -17.75
C ASN A 71 3.36 -9.70 -16.22
N LEU A 72 2.85 -10.75 -15.56
CA LEU A 72 3.20 -11.09 -14.18
C LEU A 72 4.48 -11.93 -14.14
N VAL A 73 5.50 -11.41 -13.48
CA VAL A 73 6.81 -12.06 -13.36
C VAL A 73 7.22 -12.19 -11.90
N VAL A 74 7.76 -13.34 -11.51
CA VAL A 74 8.30 -13.53 -10.15
C VAL A 74 9.71 -12.94 -10.09
N ASP A 75 9.99 -12.09 -9.09
CA ASP A 75 11.33 -11.55 -8.84
C ASP A 75 12.36 -12.70 -8.70
N THR A 76 13.52 -12.56 -9.32
CA THR A 76 14.53 -13.63 -9.38
C THR A 76 15.02 -14.06 -8.00
N ARG A 77 15.08 -13.14 -7.03
CA ARG A 77 15.47 -13.45 -5.64
C ARG A 77 14.38 -14.20 -4.92
N LEU A 78 13.11 -13.86 -5.18
CA LEU A 78 11.97 -14.63 -4.66
C LEU A 78 11.92 -16.02 -5.30
N ARG A 79 12.15 -16.14 -6.62
CA ARG A 79 12.21 -17.43 -7.33
C ARG A 79 13.30 -18.34 -6.77
N ALA A 80 14.44 -17.78 -6.38
CA ALA A 80 15.57 -18.51 -5.80
C ALA A 80 15.26 -19.13 -4.41
N LEU A 81 14.18 -18.71 -3.74
CA LEU A 81 13.72 -19.32 -2.48
C LEU A 81 12.96 -20.64 -2.68
N PHE A 82 12.53 -20.94 -3.92
CA PHE A 82 11.86 -22.19 -4.24
C PHE A 82 12.88 -23.21 -4.78
N PRO A 83 12.66 -24.52 -4.56
CA PRO A 83 13.47 -25.56 -5.19
C PRO A 83 13.53 -25.39 -6.71
N LEU A 84 14.61 -25.88 -7.33
CA LEU A 84 14.83 -25.71 -8.77
C LEU A 84 13.74 -26.43 -9.58
N GLU A 85 13.37 -27.63 -9.14
CA GLU A 85 12.31 -28.49 -9.66
C GLU A 85 10.89 -27.96 -9.42
N CYS A 86 10.73 -26.90 -8.61
CA CYS A 86 9.42 -26.30 -8.38
C CYS A 86 8.92 -25.63 -9.67
N THR A 87 7.82 -26.13 -10.21
CA THR A 87 7.23 -25.58 -11.44
C THR A 87 6.67 -24.18 -11.21
N GLU A 88 6.61 -23.39 -12.27
CA GLU A 88 6.05 -22.03 -12.22
C GLU A 88 4.59 -22.05 -11.73
N ALA A 89 3.80 -23.01 -12.20
CA ALA A 89 2.43 -23.23 -11.75
C ALA A 89 2.33 -23.40 -10.22
N ARG A 90 3.22 -24.21 -9.64
CA ARG A 90 3.26 -24.45 -8.19
C ARG A 90 3.69 -23.19 -7.42
N ILE A 91 4.61 -22.41 -7.97
CA ILE A 91 5.03 -21.13 -7.37
C ILE A 91 3.85 -20.17 -7.33
N PHE A 92 3.14 -19.96 -8.45
CA PHE A 92 1.97 -19.09 -8.47
C PHE A 92 0.84 -19.58 -7.58
N GLN A 93 0.64 -20.90 -7.46
CA GLN A 93 -0.30 -21.47 -6.51
C GLN A 93 0.02 -21.06 -5.08
N LEU A 94 1.27 -21.25 -4.65
CA LEU A 94 1.72 -20.89 -3.30
C LEU A 94 1.64 -19.37 -3.06
N LEU A 95 2.05 -18.57 -4.04
CA LEU A 95 1.97 -17.12 -3.97
C LEU A 95 0.53 -16.63 -3.89
N THR A 96 -0.41 -17.26 -4.61
CA THR A 96 -1.85 -16.94 -4.55
C THR A 96 -2.39 -17.11 -3.14
N ARG A 97 -1.96 -18.16 -2.43
CA ARG A 97 -2.36 -18.42 -1.03
C ARG A 97 -1.66 -17.50 -0.04
N ALA A 98 -0.55 -16.88 -0.42
CA ALA A 98 0.20 -15.94 0.41
C ALA A 98 -0.23 -14.47 0.23
N ILE A 99 -1.22 -14.19 -0.64
CA ILE A 99 -1.73 -12.83 -0.82
C ILE A 99 -2.42 -12.38 0.47
N LEU A 100 -2.01 -11.22 0.97
CA LEU A 100 -2.69 -10.50 2.03
C LEU A 100 -3.42 -9.29 1.46
N GLN A 101 -4.45 -8.84 2.18
CA GLN A 101 -5.04 -7.53 1.94
C GLN A 101 -4.03 -6.45 2.32
N LEU A 102 -3.81 -5.51 1.41
CA LEU A 102 -2.90 -4.38 1.54
C LEU A 102 -3.71 -3.08 1.58
N PRO A 103 -3.12 -1.97 2.09
CA PRO A 103 -3.75 -0.64 2.03
C PRO A 103 -3.83 -0.14 0.58
N SER A 104 -4.84 -0.61 -0.14
CA SER A 104 -5.09 -0.30 -1.55
C SER A 104 -6.09 0.85 -1.75
N GLY A 105 -6.76 1.28 -0.69
CA GLY A 105 -7.68 2.41 -0.73
C GLY A 105 -8.00 2.97 0.65
N MET A 106 -8.98 3.85 0.69
CA MET A 106 -9.33 4.67 1.84
C MET A 106 -10.65 4.22 2.46
N ASP A 107 -10.69 4.09 3.78
CA ASP A 107 -11.92 3.79 4.53
C ASP A 107 -12.59 5.07 5.02
N ILE A 108 -13.29 5.75 4.11
CA ILE A 108 -14.04 6.97 4.43
C ILE A 108 -15.24 6.69 5.35
N LYS A 109 -15.74 5.44 5.38
CA LYS A 109 -16.87 5.04 6.23
C LYS A 109 -16.45 4.99 7.69
N GLU A 110 -15.19 4.66 7.97
CA GLU A 110 -14.67 4.69 9.34
C GLU A 110 -14.66 6.09 9.94
N THR A 111 -14.29 7.11 9.16
CA THR A 111 -14.37 8.50 9.63
C THR A 111 -15.80 8.87 10.02
N LYS A 112 -16.79 8.41 9.23
CA LYS A 112 -18.23 8.62 9.51
C LYS A 112 -18.70 7.93 10.80
N ARG A 113 -18.12 6.78 11.15
CA ARG A 113 -18.44 6.02 12.37
C ARG A 113 -17.71 6.55 13.62
N SER A 114 -16.78 7.49 13.46
CA SER A 114 -15.97 7.98 14.56
C SER A 114 -16.78 8.87 15.53
N ARG A 115 -16.48 8.77 16.82
CA ARG A 115 -17.10 9.60 17.86
C ARG A 115 -16.85 11.09 17.58
N GLY A 116 -17.90 11.90 17.67
CA GLY A 116 -17.83 13.35 17.38
C GLY A 116 -17.99 13.71 15.90
N TYR A 117 -18.25 12.73 15.03
CA TYR A 117 -18.55 12.99 13.63
C TYR A 117 -19.77 13.91 13.45
N SER A 118 -19.72 14.76 12.44
CA SER A 118 -20.85 15.57 11.98
C SER A 118 -20.71 15.83 10.49
N ASP A 119 -21.80 15.73 9.73
CA ASP A 119 -21.76 15.99 8.28
C ASP A 119 -21.33 17.43 7.98
N THR A 120 -21.62 18.37 8.88
CA THR A 120 -21.21 19.77 8.76
C THR A 120 -19.70 19.94 8.69
N HIS A 121 -18.93 19.19 9.50
CA HIS A 121 -17.49 19.42 9.65
C HIS A 121 -16.62 18.27 9.13
N HIS A 122 -17.15 17.07 8.95
CA HIS A 122 -16.32 15.88 8.74
C HIS A 122 -16.74 15.05 7.52
N ARG A 123 -17.72 15.51 6.74
CA ARG A 123 -18.21 14.76 5.57
C ARG A 123 -17.14 14.64 4.49
N ILE A 124 -16.86 13.39 4.10
CA ILE A 124 -15.90 13.01 3.07
C ILE A 124 -16.63 12.11 2.09
N ILE A 125 -16.45 12.38 0.81
CA ILE A 125 -17.10 11.63 -0.28
C ILE A 125 -16.03 11.05 -1.20
N SER A 126 -16.34 9.89 -1.77
CA SER A 126 -15.60 9.35 -2.90
C SER A 126 -15.78 10.27 -4.12
N GLN A 127 -14.70 10.49 -4.86
CA GLN A 127 -14.71 11.19 -6.15
C GLN A 127 -14.45 10.25 -7.33
N GLU A 128 -14.49 8.94 -7.09
CA GLU A 128 -14.44 7.98 -8.18
C GLU A 128 -15.60 8.27 -9.14
N LYS A 129 -15.33 8.26 -10.45
CA LYS A 129 -16.38 8.48 -11.44
C LYS A 129 -17.45 7.43 -11.22
N ASN A 130 -18.69 7.83 -10.93
CA ASN A 130 -19.85 6.95 -10.98
C ASN A 130 -19.79 6.22 -12.33
N LYS A 131 -19.36 4.95 -12.34
CA LYS A 131 -19.59 4.09 -13.48
C LYS A 131 -21.11 4.05 -13.64
N SER A 132 -21.56 4.52 -14.79
CA SER A 132 -22.97 4.64 -15.15
C SER A 132 -23.74 3.36 -14.78
N ASN A 133 -24.94 3.56 -14.20
CA ASN A 133 -26.00 2.58 -13.97
C ASN A 133 -25.62 1.25 -13.29
N GLY A 134 -25.76 1.21 -11.96
CA GLY A 134 -26.12 -0.02 -11.23
C GLY A 134 -24.99 -0.98 -10.88
N GLN A 135 -23.75 -0.71 -11.27
CA GLN A 135 -22.59 -1.44 -10.71
C GLN A 135 -22.34 -0.95 -9.28
N ARG A 136 -22.32 -1.89 -8.33
CA ARG A 136 -21.92 -1.60 -6.95
C ARG A 136 -20.51 -1.00 -6.95
N ASP A 137 -20.35 0.10 -6.24
CA ASP A 137 -19.08 0.79 -6.02
C ASP A 137 -18.24 -0.01 -5.00
N ASP A 138 -17.83 -1.22 -5.42
CA ASP A 138 -17.06 -2.17 -4.61
C ASP A 138 -15.54 -1.96 -4.78
N GLY A 139 -15.13 -0.92 -5.50
CA GLY A 139 -13.73 -0.56 -5.72
C GLY A 139 -13.09 0.10 -4.50
N ALA A 140 -11.77 -0.02 -4.39
CA ALA A 140 -11.00 0.71 -3.39
C ALA A 140 -11.08 2.22 -3.66
N VAL A 141 -11.47 3.02 -2.65
CA VAL A 141 -11.53 4.48 -2.78
C VAL A 141 -10.11 5.02 -2.84
N THR A 142 -9.71 5.61 -3.96
CA THR A 142 -8.37 6.20 -4.16
C THR A 142 -8.43 7.72 -4.32
N LYS A 143 -9.59 8.25 -4.74
CA LYS A 143 -9.86 9.68 -4.83
C LYS A 143 -11.05 10.05 -3.96
N PHE A 144 -10.86 11.03 -3.09
CA PHE A 144 -11.89 11.52 -2.18
C PHE A 144 -11.77 13.03 -1.97
N ALA A 145 -12.85 13.65 -1.52
CA ALA A 145 -12.87 15.07 -1.21
C ALA A 145 -13.70 15.36 0.04
N PHE A 146 -13.41 16.50 0.65
CA PHE A 146 -14.23 17.07 1.69
C PHE A 146 -15.53 17.65 1.10
N ASP A 147 -16.66 17.28 1.69
CA ASP A 147 -18.01 17.72 1.28
C ASP A 147 -18.87 18.15 2.48
N GLY A 148 -18.21 18.67 3.52
CA GLY A 148 -18.90 19.30 4.64
C GLY A 148 -19.14 20.79 4.41
N ALA A 149 -20.08 21.35 5.16
CA ALA A 149 -20.45 22.76 5.07
C ALA A 149 -19.44 23.72 5.73
N ARG A 150 -18.63 23.25 6.69
CA ARG A 150 -17.70 24.08 7.47
C ARG A 150 -16.30 23.46 7.61
N PHE A 151 -15.28 24.29 7.49
CA PHE A 151 -13.90 23.94 7.80
C PHE A 151 -13.62 23.98 9.32
N GLY A 152 -12.56 23.31 9.77
CA GLY A 152 -12.17 23.19 11.19
C GLY A 152 -12.72 21.94 11.89
N TYR A 153 -12.25 21.67 13.12
CA TYR A 153 -12.51 20.43 13.91
C TYR A 153 -11.71 19.18 13.50
N ASP A 154 -10.77 19.29 12.56
CA ASP A 154 -9.88 18.21 12.09
C ASP A 154 -10.59 16.91 11.61
N ARG A 155 -10.14 16.39 10.48
CA ARG A 155 -10.65 15.12 9.95
C ARG A 155 -9.50 14.29 9.43
N SER A 156 -9.56 12.99 9.67
CA SER A 156 -8.60 12.05 9.14
C SER A 156 -9.34 10.97 8.34
N VAL A 157 -8.69 10.51 7.28
CA VAL A 157 -9.06 9.29 6.56
C VAL A 157 -7.90 8.33 6.72
N ARG A 158 -8.20 7.06 6.97
CA ARG A 158 -7.19 6.02 7.04
C ARG A 158 -7.36 5.02 5.90
N ALA A 159 -6.32 4.24 5.65
CA ALA A 159 -6.40 3.15 4.70
C ALA A 159 -7.41 2.07 5.13
N ASN A 160 -7.93 1.33 4.16
CA ASN A 160 -8.87 0.22 4.33
C ASN A 160 -8.27 -1.03 4.99
N ALA A 161 -6.94 -1.14 5.01
CA ALA A 161 -6.20 -2.18 5.69
C ALA A 161 -4.92 -1.60 6.31
N PRO A 162 -4.38 -2.20 7.39
CA PRO A 162 -3.10 -1.79 7.92
C PRO A 162 -1.95 -2.26 7.02
N PHE A 163 -0.78 -1.65 7.18
CA PHE A 163 0.44 -2.24 6.63
C PHE A 163 0.75 -3.58 7.32
N PRO A 164 1.10 -4.63 6.57
CA PRO A 164 1.52 -5.89 7.19
C PRO A 164 2.74 -5.70 8.07
N THR A 165 2.73 -6.37 9.23
CA THR A 165 3.83 -6.32 10.21
C THR A 165 4.82 -7.47 10.04
N SER A 166 4.72 -8.28 9.01
CA SER A 166 5.61 -9.40 8.71
C SER A 166 6.00 -9.38 7.23
N LEU A 167 6.84 -10.33 6.80
CA LEU A 167 7.10 -10.53 5.37
C LEU A 167 5.79 -10.81 4.64
N TYR A 168 5.57 -10.13 3.52
CA TYR A 168 4.37 -10.31 2.69
C TYR A 168 4.71 -10.20 1.20
N ILE A 169 3.82 -10.74 0.36
CA ILE A 169 3.94 -10.65 -1.09
C ILE A 169 3.37 -9.31 -1.57
N ALA A 170 4.14 -8.61 -2.40
CA ALA A 170 3.74 -7.37 -3.04
C ALA A 170 3.95 -7.45 -4.56
N VAL A 171 3.12 -6.71 -5.29
CA VAL A 171 3.23 -6.56 -6.75
C VAL A 171 3.77 -5.17 -7.05
N PHE A 172 4.88 -5.12 -7.78
CA PHE A 172 5.57 -3.89 -8.17
C PHE A 172 5.42 -3.67 -9.66
N ASN A 173 4.89 -2.51 -10.07
CA ASN A 173 4.94 -2.10 -11.47
C ASN A 173 6.38 -1.68 -11.82
N ARG A 174 7.01 -2.40 -12.74
CA ARG A 174 8.38 -2.16 -13.21
C ARG A 174 8.37 -1.81 -14.68
N ARG A 175 9.04 -0.72 -15.04
CA ARG A 175 9.33 -0.42 -16.45
C ARG A 175 10.47 -1.31 -16.92
N VAL A 176 10.24 -2.05 -17.98
CA VAL A 176 11.23 -2.91 -18.65
C VAL A 176 11.47 -2.36 -20.04
N GLN A 177 12.70 -2.47 -20.50
CA GLN A 177 13.06 -2.12 -21.87
C GLN A 177 13.43 -3.40 -22.60
N ASP A 178 12.75 -3.65 -23.72
CA ASP A 178 13.13 -4.71 -24.64
C ASP A 178 14.58 -4.47 -25.12
N PRO A 179 15.49 -5.43 -24.95
CA PRO A 179 16.90 -5.27 -25.34
C PRO A 179 17.09 -5.01 -26.84
N VAL A 180 16.19 -5.53 -27.67
CA VAL A 180 16.29 -5.53 -29.14
C VAL A 180 15.47 -4.38 -29.72
N SER A 181 14.17 -4.33 -29.42
CA SER A 181 13.27 -3.31 -29.99
C SER A 181 13.40 -1.94 -29.31
N LYS A 182 14.09 -1.87 -28.16
CA LYS A 182 14.14 -0.71 -27.25
C LYS A 182 12.78 -0.23 -26.77
N LYS A 183 11.69 -0.96 -27.07
CA LYS A 183 10.34 -0.64 -26.66
C LYS A 183 10.25 -0.74 -25.14
N LYS A 184 9.71 0.31 -24.52
CA LYS A 184 9.43 0.33 -23.09
C LYS A 184 8.08 -0.33 -22.84
N SER A 185 8.07 -1.36 -22.02
CA SER A 185 6.86 -2.01 -21.50
C SER A 185 6.85 -1.91 -19.98
N SER A 186 5.71 -2.26 -19.38
CA SER A 186 5.61 -2.39 -17.93
C SER A 186 5.28 -3.84 -17.60
N VAL A 187 5.94 -4.39 -16.59
CA VAL A 187 5.66 -5.72 -16.03
C VAL A 187 5.26 -5.59 -14.57
N TYR A 188 4.43 -6.51 -14.11
CA TYR A 188 4.04 -6.63 -12.72
C TYR A 188 4.96 -7.66 -12.05
N GLN A 189 5.96 -7.17 -11.35
CA GLN A 189 6.92 -8.01 -10.65
C GLN A 189 6.39 -8.39 -9.26
N ILE A 190 6.24 -9.70 -9.00
CA ILE A 190 5.85 -10.24 -7.71
C ILE A 190 7.12 -10.42 -6.86
N GLY A 191 7.16 -9.78 -5.70
CA GLY A 191 8.28 -9.88 -4.75
C GLY A 191 7.80 -10.04 -3.32
N ALA A 192 8.74 -10.33 -2.41
CA ALA A 192 8.48 -10.36 -0.98
C ALA A 192 9.12 -9.14 -0.31
N THR A 193 8.42 -8.51 0.62
CA THR A 193 8.89 -7.30 1.32
C THR A 193 8.37 -7.24 2.75
N THR A 194 9.09 -6.51 3.61
CA THR A 194 8.67 -6.09 4.95
C THR A 194 8.51 -4.56 5.04
N SER A 195 8.77 -3.86 3.93
CA SER A 195 8.68 -2.42 3.80
C SER A 195 7.43 -2.04 3.03
N SER A 196 6.85 -0.90 3.39
CA SER A 196 5.60 -0.42 2.82
C SER A 196 5.64 1.09 2.60
N TYR A 197 4.87 1.57 1.64
CA TYR A 197 4.89 2.96 1.19
C TYR A 197 3.56 3.35 0.57
N PHE A 198 3.13 4.58 0.81
CA PHE A 198 1.99 5.19 0.12
C PHE A 198 2.24 6.68 -0.11
N GLU A 199 1.54 7.23 -1.09
CA GLU A 199 1.55 8.65 -1.44
C GLU A 199 0.14 9.22 -1.44
N ILE A 200 0.02 10.52 -1.20
CA ILE A 200 -1.17 11.30 -1.48
C ILE A 200 -0.77 12.46 -2.40
N SER A 201 -1.55 12.67 -3.45
CA SER A 201 -1.45 13.85 -4.31
C SER A 201 -2.59 14.81 -4.00
N ILE A 202 -2.28 16.08 -3.79
CA ILE A 202 -3.25 17.09 -3.37
C ILE A 202 -3.66 17.89 -4.61
N SER A 203 -4.87 17.65 -5.13
CA SER A 203 -5.39 18.44 -6.24
C SER A 203 -6.07 19.73 -5.79
N ASP A 204 -6.12 20.71 -6.68
CA ASP A 204 -6.94 21.91 -6.49
C ASP A 204 -8.42 21.53 -6.30
N PRO A 205 -9.15 22.10 -5.32
CA PRO A 205 -10.60 21.92 -5.19
C PRO A 205 -11.35 22.43 -6.44
N VAL A 206 -11.64 21.53 -7.39
CA VAL A 206 -12.26 21.79 -8.70
C VAL A 206 -13.64 22.51 -8.66
N SER A 207 -14.25 22.82 -7.51
CA SER A 207 -15.62 23.37 -7.50
C SER A 207 -16.07 24.09 -6.21
N ARG A 208 -15.20 24.83 -5.53
CA ARG A 208 -15.68 25.89 -4.63
C ARG A 208 -15.16 27.25 -5.07
N PRO A 209 -16.04 28.19 -5.47
CA PRO A 209 -15.69 29.60 -5.56
C PRO A 209 -15.61 30.15 -4.12
N SER A 210 -14.73 29.61 -3.30
CA SER A 210 -14.16 30.39 -2.23
C SER A 210 -12.83 30.87 -2.78
N SER A 211 -12.71 32.17 -2.98
CA SER A 211 -11.43 32.82 -3.09
C SER A 211 -10.44 32.14 -2.15
N HIS A 212 -9.20 31.90 -2.61
CA HIS A 212 -8.05 31.62 -1.75
C HIS A 212 -7.74 32.81 -0.81
N THR A 213 -8.77 33.49 -0.29
CA THR A 213 -8.70 34.32 0.87
C THR A 213 -8.22 33.42 2.00
N LEU A 214 -6.97 33.63 2.40
CA LEU A 214 -6.51 33.49 3.78
C LEU A 214 -7.69 33.78 4.71
N ARG A 215 -8.45 32.76 5.14
CA ARG A 215 -9.49 32.98 6.14
C ARG A 215 -8.75 33.23 7.44
N ASN A 216 -8.64 34.50 7.81
CA ASN A 216 -7.95 34.99 9.01
C ASN A 216 -6.46 34.60 9.07
N GLY A 217 -5.75 34.60 7.93
CA GLY A 217 -4.31 34.28 7.91
C GLY A 217 -3.97 32.80 8.17
N ARG A 218 -4.96 31.90 8.22
CA ARG A 218 -4.73 30.46 8.44
C ARG A 218 -4.61 29.70 7.12
N VAL A 219 -3.54 28.92 7.01
CA VAL A 219 -3.23 28.06 5.86
C VAL A 219 -4.01 26.76 6.00
N GLU A 220 -4.61 26.28 4.92
CA GLU A 220 -5.21 24.94 4.88
C GLU A 220 -4.14 23.89 5.22
N MET A 221 -4.44 23.02 6.17
CA MET A 221 -3.47 22.07 6.70
C MET A 221 -3.83 20.66 6.26
N THR A 222 -2.91 20.04 5.53
CA THR A 222 -2.94 18.60 5.24
C THR A 222 -1.77 17.93 5.96
N ALA A 223 -1.99 16.77 6.54
CA ALA A 223 -0.96 15.95 7.16
C ALA A 223 -1.04 14.51 6.64
N ILE A 224 0.12 13.86 6.49
CA ILE A 224 0.26 12.46 6.10
C ILE A 224 1.03 11.71 7.19
N GLY A 225 0.68 10.46 7.47
CA GLY A 225 1.39 9.73 8.50
C GLY A 225 0.92 8.30 8.76
N LEU A 226 1.46 7.74 9.84
CA LEU A 226 1.17 6.39 10.32
C LEU A 226 0.53 6.46 11.69
N VAL A 227 -0.55 5.70 11.85
CA VAL A 227 -1.36 5.66 13.06
C VAL A 227 -1.82 4.21 13.34
N PRO A 228 -2.14 3.85 14.60
CA PRO A 228 -2.74 2.57 14.94
C PRO A 228 -4.20 2.52 14.47
N SER A 229 -4.77 1.31 14.44
CA SER A 229 -6.19 1.10 14.17
C SER A 229 -7.13 1.75 15.19
N SER A 230 -6.63 2.09 16.39
CA SER A 230 -7.40 2.79 17.43
C SER A 230 -7.37 4.31 17.31
N PHE A 231 -6.67 4.88 16.31
CA PHE A 231 -6.50 6.32 16.20
C PHE A 231 -7.84 7.05 15.94
N PRO A 232 -8.14 8.13 16.68
CA PRO A 232 -9.37 8.91 16.49
C PRO A 232 -9.35 9.66 15.15
N LEU A 233 -10.33 9.40 14.28
CA LEU A 233 -10.39 10.01 12.95
C LEU A 233 -11.06 11.39 12.91
N VAL A 234 -11.54 11.89 14.04
CA VAL A 234 -12.16 13.21 14.22
C VAL A 234 -11.42 13.97 15.32
N GLY A 235 -11.15 15.26 15.11
CA GLY A 235 -10.51 16.12 16.11
C GLY A 235 -9.02 15.87 16.33
N LYS A 236 -8.38 15.03 15.51
CA LYS A 236 -6.95 14.69 15.59
C LYS A 236 -6.32 14.51 14.22
N GLN A 237 -5.01 14.75 14.18
CA GLN A 237 -4.14 14.56 13.02
C GLN A 237 -2.98 13.60 13.35
N PRO A 238 -2.45 12.88 12.35
CA PRO A 238 -1.31 11.97 12.56
C PRO A 238 -0.14 12.73 13.21
N GLY A 239 0.51 12.09 14.19
CA GLY A 239 1.60 12.67 14.97
C GLY A 239 1.16 13.37 16.27
N TRP A 240 -0.13 13.62 16.50
CA TRP A 240 -0.62 14.30 17.71
C TRP A 240 -0.94 13.35 18.89
N THR A 241 -1.18 12.06 18.62
CA THR A 241 -1.61 11.09 19.65
C THR A 241 -0.75 9.84 19.62
N ILE A 242 -0.36 9.33 20.78
CA ILE A 242 0.48 8.13 20.89
C ILE A 242 -0.34 6.90 20.50
N PRO A 243 0.22 5.92 19.79
CA PRO A 243 1.45 5.98 18.97
C PRO A 243 1.19 6.57 17.57
N SER A 244 1.82 7.67 17.14
CA SER A 244 1.69 8.09 15.73
C SER A 244 2.82 8.99 15.24
N PHE A 245 2.98 9.00 13.92
CA PHE A 245 3.92 9.86 13.18
C PHE A 245 3.15 10.64 12.14
N GLY A 246 3.46 11.92 11.95
CA GLY A 246 2.84 12.74 10.91
C GLY A 246 3.79 13.81 10.38
N TYR A 247 3.72 14.04 9.08
CA TYR A 247 4.38 15.15 8.38
C TYR A 247 3.31 16.15 7.94
N HIS A 248 3.47 17.41 8.35
CA HIS A 248 2.43 18.44 8.29
C HIS A 248 2.78 19.52 7.26
N GLY A 249 1.85 19.82 6.36
CA GLY A 249 2.09 20.68 5.20
C GLY A 249 2.12 22.17 5.49
N ASP A 250 1.45 22.63 6.53
CA ASP A 250 1.38 24.05 6.92
C ASP A 250 2.73 24.61 7.39
N ASN A 251 3.55 23.76 8.01
CA ASN A 251 4.79 24.17 8.66
C ASN A 251 6.02 23.32 8.25
N GLY A 252 5.83 22.24 7.50
CA GLY A 252 6.91 21.37 7.04
C GLY A 252 7.56 20.55 8.16
N LYS A 253 6.89 20.40 9.31
CA LYS A 253 7.42 19.73 10.49
C LYS A 253 6.95 18.28 10.58
N ILE A 254 7.76 17.48 11.27
CA ILE A 254 7.41 16.14 11.71
C ILE A 254 6.88 16.19 13.14
N TYR A 255 5.80 15.45 13.39
CA TYR A 255 5.19 15.24 14.68
C TYR A 255 5.26 13.75 14.99
N SER A 256 5.79 13.41 16.16
CA SER A 256 5.81 12.04 16.68
C SER A 256 5.32 12.06 18.10
N ALA A 257 4.23 11.35 18.34
CA ALA A 257 3.73 11.15 19.69
C ALA A 257 4.39 9.94 20.38
N PHE A 258 5.42 9.34 19.80
CA PHE A 258 6.30 8.40 20.52
C PHE A 258 7.41 9.15 21.28
N PRO A 259 7.89 8.62 22.43
CA PRO A 259 9.24 8.92 22.87
C PRO A 259 10.20 8.35 21.80
N VAL A 260 10.76 9.23 20.97
CA VAL A 260 11.66 8.78 19.90
C VAL A 260 13.05 8.60 20.49
N SER A 261 13.57 7.38 20.46
CA SER A 261 14.99 7.12 20.75
C SER A 261 15.84 7.71 19.62
N VAL A 262 16.34 8.93 19.79
CA VAL A 262 17.30 9.51 18.84
C VAL A 262 18.63 8.77 18.99
N CYS A 263 19.10 8.12 17.92
CA CYS A 263 20.44 7.56 17.88
C CYS A 263 21.44 8.71 17.69
N VAL A 264 22.15 9.10 18.77
CA VAL A 264 23.09 10.24 18.80
C VAL A 264 24.37 9.98 17.97
N TYR A 265 24.50 8.85 17.26
CA TYR A 265 25.68 8.56 16.44
C TYR A 265 25.90 9.47 15.22
N CYS A 266 24.93 10.33 14.85
CA CYS A 266 25.12 11.35 13.82
C CYS A 266 25.63 12.70 14.34
N LEU A 267 25.75 12.91 15.65
CA LEU A 267 26.46 14.07 16.22
C LEU A 267 27.96 13.78 16.19
N ARG A 268 28.58 14.09 15.04
CA ARG A 268 30.04 14.02 14.87
C ARG A 268 30.70 15.14 15.67
N LEU A 269 30.82 14.97 16.99
CA LEU A 269 31.82 15.65 17.79
C LEU A 269 32.53 14.61 18.67
N LYS A 270 33.84 14.53 18.44
CA LYS A 270 34.84 13.78 19.20
C LYS A 270 34.51 13.71 20.70
N TYR A 271 34.12 12.56 21.23
CA TYR A 271 34.37 12.24 22.64
C TYR A 271 34.59 10.74 22.81
N HIS A 272 35.82 10.40 23.20
CA HIS A 272 36.19 9.10 23.73
C HIS A 272 35.38 8.82 25.00
N SER A 273 34.49 7.82 24.95
CA SER A 273 34.20 6.84 26.02
C SER A 273 32.82 6.22 25.76
N GLY A 274 32.80 4.89 25.59
CA GLY A 274 31.63 4.12 25.16
C GLY A 274 30.50 4.03 26.18
N LYS A 275 29.71 5.09 26.33
CA LYS A 275 28.37 5.04 26.94
C LYS A 275 27.38 5.83 26.09
N CYS A 276 26.54 5.13 25.33
CA CYS A 276 25.37 5.72 24.69
C CYS A 276 24.38 6.15 25.76
N ARG A 277 24.08 7.45 25.85
CA ARG A 277 23.07 7.99 26.77
C ARG A 277 21.77 8.19 25.99
N TRP A 278 20.73 7.45 26.35
CA TRP A 278 19.38 7.61 25.81
C TRP A 278 18.78 8.92 26.32
N ILE A 279 18.35 9.80 25.42
CA ILE A 279 17.64 11.04 25.78
C ILE A 279 16.19 10.86 25.33
N ASN A 280 15.26 10.83 26.28
CA ASN A 280 13.81 10.85 26.03
C ASN A 280 13.38 12.29 25.73
N GLU A 281 13.64 12.77 24.52
CA GLU A 281 13.06 14.03 24.04
C GLU A 281 11.85 13.71 23.15
N TYR A 282 10.68 14.21 23.54
CA TYR A 282 9.55 14.31 22.61
C TYR A 282 10.00 15.21 21.46
N LEU A 283 10.17 14.66 20.26
CA LEU A 283 10.46 15.42 19.04
C LEU A 283 9.23 16.26 18.67
N GLN A 284 9.06 17.33 19.42
CA GLN A 284 8.09 18.36 19.18
C GLN A 284 8.84 19.46 18.38
N TRP A 285 8.39 19.68 17.14
CA TRP A 285 8.58 20.91 16.36
C TRP A 285 9.86 21.17 15.56
N LYS A 286 10.66 20.17 15.19
CA LYS A 286 11.85 20.42 14.34
C LYS A 286 11.44 20.70 12.87
N PRO A 287 12.02 21.72 12.21
CA PRO A 287 11.97 21.84 10.76
C PRO A 287 12.46 20.52 10.15
N PHE A 288 11.63 19.89 9.34
CA PHE A 288 11.90 18.56 8.81
C PHE A 288 12.04 18.60 7.30
N ALA A 289 11.15 19.33 6.64
CA ALA A 289 11.01 19.35 5.19
C ALA A 289 10.37 20.67 4.72
N PRO A 290 10.22 20.87 3.40
CA PRO A 290 9.37 21.93 2.86
C PRO A 290 7.94 21.84 3.38
N ARG A 291 7.23 22.97 3.32
CA ARG A 291 5.76 22.97 3.38
C ARG A 291 5.20 22.31 2.13
N PHE A 292 4.01 21.73 2.22
CA PHE A 292 3.34 21.11 1.09
C PHE A 292 1.84 21.44 1.07
N GLY A 293 1.25 21.42 -0.11
CA GLY A 293 -0.16 21.73 -0.32
C GLY A 293 -0.63 21.35 -1.71
N VAL A 294 -1.53 22.15 -2.28
CA VAL A 294 -2.07 21.92 -3.62
C VAL A 294 -0.94 21.77 -4.65
N ASN A 295 -1.07 20.76 -5.51
CA ASN A 295 -0.13 20.30 -6.53
C ASN A 295 1.09 19.50 -6.02
N ASP A 296 1.24 19.30 -4.71
CA ASP A 296 2.28 18.42 -4.19
C ASP A 296 1.80 16.96 -4.10
N THR A 297 2.76 16.05 -4.24
CA THR A 297 2.63 14.64 -3.90
C THR A 297 3.57 14.33 -2.74
N VAL A 298 3.00 13.90 -1.61
CA VAL A 298 3.75 13.57 -0.42
C VAL A 298 3.55 12.11 -0.05
N GLY A 299 4.62 11.45 0.36
CA GLY A 299 4.59 10.04 0.71
C GLY A 299 5.03 9.76 2.13
N CYS A 300 4.60 8.61 2.63
CA CYS A 300 4.96 8.08 3.92
C CYS A 300 5.17 6.57 3.81
N GLY A 301 6.18 6.05 4.48
CA GLY A 301 6.48 4.63 4.44
C GLY A 301 7.21 4.12 5.67
N ILE A 302 7.24 2.79 5.76
CA ILE A 302 8.01 2.03 6.74
C ILE A 302 9.10 1.31 5.97
N ARG A 303 10.36 1.57 6.33
CA ARG A 303 11.50 0.84 5.80
C ARG A 303 12.04 -0.10 6.87
N HIS A 304 12.23 -1.35 6.49
CA HIS A 304 12.97 -2.30 7.29
C HIS A 304 14.48 -2.15 7.04
N SER A 305 15.26 -2.05 8.10
CA SER A 305 16.72 -2.00 8.04
C SER A 305 17.28 -3.39 8.28
N SER A 306 18.03 -3.91 7.32
CA SER A 306 18.69 -5.22 7.42
C SER A 306 19.87 -5.21 8.40
N GLN A 307 20.40 -4.04 8.76
CA GLN A 307 21.58 -3.90 9.61
C GLN A 307 21.27 -4.11 11.11
N ASP A 308 20.11 -3.63 11.55
CA ASP A 308 19.68 -3.64 12.96
C ASP A 308 18.32 -4.32 13.16
N ASN A 309 17.75 -4.93 12.11
CA ASN A 309 16.40 -5.50 12.10
C ASN A 309 15.30 -4.49 12.53
N GLY A 310 15.60 -3.19 12.43
CA GLY A 310 14.73 -2.11 12.89
C GLY A 310 13.75 -1.65 11.82
N ARG A 311 12.64 -1.05 12.24
CA ARG A 311 11.67 -0.39 11.35
C ARG A 311 11.75 1.11 11.52
N ARG A 312 11.83 1.81 10.41
CA ARG A 312 12.03 3.26 10.36
C ARG A 312 10.95 3.89 9.52
N VAL A 313 10.30 4.92 10.05
CA VAL A 313 9.37 5.75 9.28
C VAL A 313 10.18 6.71 8.42
N PHE A 314 9.76 6.88 7.17
CA PHE A 314 10.31 7.87 6.24
C PHE A 314 9.20 8.59 5.49
N PHE A 315 9.54 9.76 4.95
CA PHE A 315 8.63 10.59 4.17
C PHE A 315 9.28 10.99 2.84
N THR A 316 8.45 11.31 1.86
CA THR A 316 8.87 11.80 0.55
C THR A 316 8.06 13.05 0.19
N HIS A 317 8.65 13.88 -0.66
CA HIS A 317 8.03 15.08 -1.21
C HIS A 317 8.39 15.17 -2.69
N ASN A 318 7.39 15.17 -3.57
CA ASN A 318 7.49 15.22 -5.03
C ASN A 318 8.53 14.22 -5.58
N GLY A 319 8.42 12.96 -5.13
CA GLY A 319 9.27 11.85 -5.56
C GLY A 319 10.67 11.80 -4.93
N SER A 320 11.03 12.79 -4.11
CA SER A 320 12.32 12.81 -3.40
C SER A 320 12.14 12.42 -1.93
N THR A 321 13.04 11.59 -1.42
CA THR A 321 13.07 11.29 0.02
C THR A 321 13.39 12.55 0.79
N VAL A 322 12.58 12.85 1.80
CA VAL A 322 12.88 13.93 2.73
C VAL A 322 14.00 13.46 3.64
N THR A 323 15.12 14.16 3.60
CA THR A 323 16.26 13.90 4.48
C THR A 323 16.34 14.98 5.56
N CYS A 324 16.38 14.53 6.81
CA CYS A 324 16.74 15.34 7.94
C CYS A 324 17.83 14.59 8.71
N GLU A 325 18.77 15.32 9.33
CA GLU A 325 19.89 14.76 10.12
C GLU A 325 19.42 13.82 11.27
N TYR A 326 18.12 13.86 11.60
CA TYR A 326 17.46 13.07 12.64
C TYR A 326 16.54 11.97 12.09
N ASN A 327 16.75 11.53 10.85
CA ASN A 327 16.05 10.38 10.31
C ASN A 327 16.15 9.20 11.30
N PHE A 328 15.12 8.35 11.30
CA PHE A 328 14.98 7.11 12.10
C PHE A 328 14.21 7.29 13.41
N ALA A 329 12.90 7.52 13.32
CA ALA A 329 12.02 7.06 14.38
C ALA A 329 11.92 5.53 14.32
N CYS A 330 12.48 4.86 15.34
CA CYS A 330 12.39 3.41 15.48
C CYS A 330 10.99 3.04 15.96
N ILE A 331 10.30 2.16 15.22
CA ILE A 331 9.10 1.51 15.74
C ILE A 331 9.59 0.33 16.59
N GLN A 332 9.64 0.51 17.91
CA GLN A 332 9.89 -0.63 18.80
C GLN A 332 8.62 -1.47 18.91
N HIS A 333 8.76 -2.77 18.67
CA HIS A 333 7.75 -3.74 19.05
C HIS A 333 7.79 -3.86 20.58
N HIS A 334 6.72 -3.45 21.24
CA HIS A 334 6.44 -3.89 22.61
C HIS A 334 5.67 -5.21 22.56
#